data_AF-A0A924D0Z6-F1
#
_entry.id   AF-A0A924D0Z6-F1
#
_cell.length_a   1.000
_cell.length_b   1.000
_cell.length_c   1.000
_cell.angle_alpha   90.00
_cell.angle_beta   90.00
_cell.angle_gamma   90.00
#
_symmetry.space_group_name_H-M   'P 1'
#
loop_
_entity.id
_entity.type
_entity.pdbx_description
1 polymer ?
#
loop_
_entity_poly.entity_id
_entity_poly.type
_entity_poly.pdbx_seq_one_letter_code
_entity_poly.pdbx_strand_id
1 'polypeptide(L)'
;MDAELDPSNRLTRLMVRLPLTHYGSVVGLVATLAIFVMAWLLRVAVNDALPAGFPYVTFFPAVIVTSFLFGVRLGSLSALLCGIVAWYYFVPPLRSFDLDGAKVALAFYLFVVTTDLALVHGMQKANRQLKREREIKRGLADIKEQM
;
A
#
# COMPACT_ATOMS: atom_id res chain seq x y z
N MET A 1 -33.97 -23.00 33.04
CA MET A 1 -34.82 -21.93 32.48
C MET A 1 -33.87 -20.91 31.89
N ASP A 2 -33.54 -21.17 30.63
CA ASP A 2 -33.25 -20.22 29.57
C ASP A 2 -32.02 -19.32 29.70
N ALA A 3 -30.90 -19.92 29.28
CA ALA A 3 -29.74 -19.21 28.80
C ALA A 3 -30.10 -18.46 27.50
N GLU A 4 -30.50 -17.21 27.65
CA GLU A 4 -30.70 -16.28 26.55
C GLU A 4 -29.33 -15.86 25.99
N LEU A 5 -28.80 -16.69 25.09
CA LEU A 5 -27.60 -16.41 24.31
C LEU A 5 -27.92 -15.28 23.31
N ASP A 6 -27.62 -14.05 23.71
CA ASP A 6 -27.63 -12.87 22.84
C ASP A 6 -26.87 -13.16 21.52
N PRO A 7 -27.56 -13.19 20.36
CA PRO A 7 -26.96 -13.49 19.06
C PRO A 7 -26.00 -12.40 18.56
N SER A 8 -26.01 -11.21 19.16
CA SER A 8 -25.12 -10.10 18.78
C SER A 8 -23.63 -10.41 19.02
N ASN A 9 -23.33 -11.27 20.01
CA ASN A 9 -21.96 -11.56 20.45
C ASN A 9 -21.25 -12.58 19.54
N ARG A 10 -21.99 -13.35 18.72
CA ARG A 10 -21.39 -14.31 17.76
C ARG A 10 -20.70 -13.60 16.61
N LEU A 11 -21.27 -12.50 16.12
CA LEU A 11 -20.72 -11.74 15.01
C LEU A 11 -19.40 -11.07 15.41
N THR A 12 -19.34 -10.48 16.61
CA THR A 12 -18.11 -9.87 17.16
C THR A 12 -17.01 -10.91 17.37
N ARG A 13 -17.37 -12.13 17.81
CA ARG A 13 -16.41 -13.20 18.08
C ARG A 13 -15.93 -13.91 16.81
N LEU A 14 -16.74 -13.94 15.75
CA LEU A 14 -16.32 -14.45 14.43
C LEU A 14 -15.32 -13.51 13.74
N MET A 15 -15.46 -12.19 13.90
CA MET A 15 -14.51 -11.22 13.34
C MET A 15 -13.12 -11.28 14.01
N VAL A 16 -13.04 -11.77 15.24
CA VAL A 16 -11.78 -11.89 16.02
C VAL A 16 -11.04 -13.20 15.73
N ARG A 17 -11.70 -14.19 15.11
CA ARG A 17 -11.14 -15.53 14.83
C ARG A 17 -10.86 -15.78 13.35
N LEU A 18 -10.41 -14.78 12.61
CA LEU A 18 -9.75 -15.06 11.34
C LEU A 18 -8.25 -15.32 11.58
N PRO A 19 -7.78 -16.58 11.42
CA PRO A 19 -6.36 -16.89 11.43
C PRO A 19 -5.74 -16.33 10.13
N LEU A 20 -5.41 -15.04 10.13
CA LEU A 20 -4.85 -14.33 8.97
C LEU A 20 -3.34 -14.55 8.78
N THR A 21 -2.75 -15.53 9.47
CA THR A 21 -1.30 -15.79 9.40
C THR A 21 -0.84 -16.37 8.06
N HIS A 22 -1.77 -16.86 7.22
CA HIS A 22 -1.51 -17.25 5.82
C HIS A 22 -2.36 -16.48 4.79
N TYR A 23 -3.42 -15.79 5.24
CA TYR A 23 -4.35 -15.04 4.39
C TYR A 23 -4.01 -13.53 4.26
N GLY A 24 -3.02 -13.04 5.03
CA GLY A 24 -2.59 -11.63 5.02
C GLY A 24 -2.07 -11.13 3.66
N SER A 25 -1.52 -12.01 2.83
CA SER A 25 -1.05 -11.65 1.49
C SER A 25 -2.18 -11.43 0.49
N VAL A 26 -3.24 -12.26 0.56
CA VAL A 26 -4.39 -12.16 -0.37
C VAL A 26 -5.22 -10.92 -0.05
N VAL A 27 -5.49 -10.66 1.23
CA VAL A 27 -6.21 -9.43 1.64
C VAL A 27 -5.42 -8.18 1.25
N GLY A 28 -4.10 -8.19 1.48
CA GLY A 28 -3.22 -7.10 1.05
C GLY A 28 -3.22 -6.89 -0.47
N LEU A 29 -3.20 -7.98 -1.25
CA LEU A 29 -3.28 -7.94 -2.70
C LEU A 29 -4.62 -7.37 -3.18
N VAL A 30 -5.73 -7.87 -2.67
CA VAL A 30 -7.08 -7.38 -3.02
C VAL A 30 -7.24 -5.90 -2.67
N ALA A 31 -6.77 -5.49 -1.50
CA ALA A 31 -6.80 -4.09 -1.09
C ALA A 31 -5.90 -3.21 -1.98
N THR A 32 -4.71 -3.70 -2.35
CA THR A 32 -3.81 -3.02 -3.29
C THR A 32 -4.48 -2.83 -4.64
N LEU A 33 -5.13 -3.87 -5.18
CA LEU A 33 -5.89 -3.79 -6.42
C LEU A 33 -7.05 -2.80 -6.31
N ALA A 34 -7.79 -2.80 -5.19
CA ALA A 34 -8.88 -1.87 -4.97
C ALA A 34 -8.39 -0.41 -4.93
N ILE A 35 -7.29 -0.13 -4.25
CA ILE A 35 -6.66 1.20 -4.21
C ILE A 35 -6.20 1.63 -5.61
N PHE A 36 -5.56 0.71 -6.35
CA PHE A 36 -5.14 0.95 -7.73
C PHE A 36 -6.34 1.30 -8.63
N VAL A 37 -7.41 0.49 -8.60
CA VAL A 37 -8.63 0.73 -9.39
C VAL A 37 -9.26 2.06 -9.01
N MET A 38 -9.33 2.38 -7.73
CA MET A 38 -9.85 3.66 -7.26
C MET A 38 -9.03 4.85 -7.78
N ALA A 39 -7.70 4.76 -7.74
CA ALA A 39 -6.81 5.78 -8.26
C ALA A 39 -6.94 5.97 -9.78
N TRP A 40 -7.16 4.86 -10.51
CA TRP A 40 -7.41 4.90 -11.94
C TRP A 40 -8.77 5.54 -12.25
N LEU A 41 -9.84 5.13 -11.57
CA LEU A 41 -11.17 5.74 -11.74
C LEU A 41 -11.15 7.23 -11.42
N LEU A 42 -10.46 7.63 -10.35
CA LEU A 42 -10.26 9.03 -10.01
C LEU A 42 -9.49 9.76 -11.12
N ARG A 43 -8.48 9.12 -11.72
CA ARG A 43 -7.75 9.71 -12.84
C ARG A 43 -8.63 9.96 -14.06
N VAL A 44 -9.53 9.02 -14.35
CA VAL A 44 -10.50 9.15 -15.45
C VAL A 44 -11.50 10.26 -15.15
N ALA A 45 -12.03 10.31 -13.92
CA ALA A 45 -13.00 11.34 -13.53
C ALA A 45 -12.43 12.75 -13.54
N VAL A 46 -11.16 12.92 -13.18
CA VAL A 46 -10.48 14.23 -13.14
C VAL A 46 -9.75 14.51 -14.47
N ASN A 47 -9.92 13.66 -15.50
CA ASN A 47 -9.21 13.82 -16.76
C ASN A 47 -9.55 15.13 -17.47
N ASP A 48 -10.78 15.62 -17.36
CA ASP A 48 -11.21 16.88 -17.98
C ASP A 48 -10.72 18.11 -17.20
N ALA A 49 -10.36 17.94 -15.93
CA ALA A 49 -9.86 19.01 -15.07
C ALA A 49 -8.33 19.09 -15.02
N LEU A 50 -7.63 18.01 -15.40
CA LEU A 50 -6.17 17.93 -15.38
C LEU A 50 -5.58 18.25 -16.77
N PRO A 51 -4.64 19.22 -16.86
CA PRO A 51 -3.86 19.42 -18.07
C PRO A 51 -3.11 18.13 -18.46
N ALA A 52 -2.92 17.90 -19.75
CA ALA A 52 -2.31 16.69 -20.32
C ALA A 52 -0.86 16.38 -19.82
N GLY A 53 -0.23 17.29 -19.07
CA GLY A 53 1.12 17.12 -18.53
C GLY A 53 1.24 16.24 -17.27
N PHE A 54 0.12 15.83 -16.65
CA PHE A 54 0.13 15.16 -15.34
C PHE A 54 -0.48 13.74 -15.35
N PRO A 55 0.09 12.78 -16.10
CA PRO A 55 -0.46 11.43 -16.23
C PRO A 55 -0.42 10.64 -14.91
N TYR A 56 0.56 10.88 -14.03
CA TYR A 56 0.82 10.04 -12.86
C TYR A 56 0.27 10.58 -11.51
N VAL A 57 -0.31 11.78 -11.47
CA VAL A 57 -0.59 12.50 -10.21
C VAL A 57 -1.49 11.74 -9.23
N THR A 58 -2.54 11.08 -9.71
CA THR A 58 -3.46 10.31 -8.85
C THR A 58 -2.86 8.99 -8.39
N PHE A 59 -1.82 8.51 -9.07
CA PHE A 59 -1.19 7.22 -8.78
C PHE A 59 -0.12 7.33 -7.70
N PHE A 60 0.50 8.50 -7.46
CA PHE A 60 1.46 8.67 -6.38
C PHE A 60 0.85 8.40 -4.99
N PRO A 61 -0.27 9.04 -4.60
CA PRO A 61 -0.90 8.77 -3.30
C PRO A 61 -1.31 7.31 -3.14
N ALA A 62 -1.76 6.67 -4.22
CA ALA A 62 -2.14 5.27 -4.23
C ALA A 62 -0.96 4.36 -3.86
N VAL A 63 0.22 4.61 -4.43
CA VAL A 63 1.45 3.86 -4.14
C VAL A 63 1.94 4.13 -2.72
N ILE A 64 1.92 5.39 -2.27
CA ILE A 64 2.29 5.78 -0.91
C ILE A 64 1.40 5.06 0.12
N VAL A 65 0.07 5.14 -0.03
CA VAL A 65 -0.89 4.51 0.89
C VAL A 65 -0.70 2.99 0.89
N THR A 66 -0.55 2.38 -0.28
CA THR A 66 -0.35 0.93 -0.39
C THR A 66 0.96 0.48 0.27
N SER A 67 2.05 1.18 0.01
CA SER A 67 3.37 0.86 0.58
C SER A 67 3.39 1.04 2.10
N PHE A 68 2.68 2.05 2.62
CA PHE A 68 2.57 2.32 4.03
C PHE A 68 1.74 1.26 4.76
N LEU A 69 0.57 0.90 4.22
CA LEU A 69 -0.36 -0.05 4.84
C LEU A 69 0.13 -1.50 4.74
N PHE A 70 0.64 -1.90 3.58
CA PHE A 70 0.92 -3.30 3.26
C PHE A 70 2.41 -3.62 3.09
N GLY A 71 3.27 -2.61 3.25
CA GLY A 71 4.71 -2.76 3.11
C GLY A 71 5.22 -2.53 1.70
N VAL A 72 6.55 -2.40 1.61
CA VAL A 72 7.27 -2.10 0.37
C VAL A 72 6.96 -3.11 -0.75
N ARG A 73 6.78 -4.39 -0.45
CA ARG A 73 6.49 -5.43 -1.46
C ARG A 73 5.19 -5.14 -2.23
N LEU A 74 4.10 -4.87 -1.52
CA LEU A 74 2.80 -4.58 -2.15
C LEU A 74 2.76 -3.15 -2.71
N GLY A 75 3.47 -2.21 -2.08
CA GLY A 75 3.73 -0.88 -2.65
C GLY A 75 4.42 -0.92 -4.01
N SER A 76 5.47 -1.72 -4.16
CA SER A 76 6.17 -1.93 -5.43
C SER A 76 5.27 -2.58 -6.48
N LEU A 77 4.41 -3.54 -6.10
CA LEU A 77 3.43 -4.11 -7.03
C LEU A 77 2.44 -3.04 -7.52
N SER A 78 1.92 -2.22 -6.61
CA SER A 78 1.06 -1.08 -6.95
C SER A 78 1.76 -0.11 -7.89
N ALA A 79 3.03 0.21 -7.63
CA ALA A 79 3.83 1.09 -8.47
C ALA A 79 3.95 0.55 -9.91
N LEU A 80 4.22 -0.73 -10.07
CA LEU A 80 4.32 -1.34 -11.40
C LEU A 80 2.98 -1.28 -12.14
N LEU A 81 1.88 -1.64 -11.48
CA LEU A 81 0.54 -1.60 -12.08
C LEU A 81 0.14 -0.17 -12.47
N CYS A 82 0.29 0.78 -11.55
CA CYS A 82 0.05 2.20 -11.79
C CYS A 82 0.89 2.73 -12.95
N GLY A 83 2.20 2.44 -12.96
CA GLY A 83 3.13 2.90 -13.97
C GLY A 83 2.78 2.41 -15.36
N ILE A 84 2.50 1.10 -15.51
CA ILE A 84 2.16 0.48 -16.79
C ILE A 84 0.83 1.02 -17.32
N VAL A 85 -0.20 1.11 -16.47
CA VAL A 85 -1.52 1.57 -16.89
C VAL A 85 -1.51 3.05 -17.23
N ALA A 86 -0.80 3.86 -16.45
CA ALA A 86 -0.63 5.28 -16.75
C ALA A 86 0.13 5.51 -18.06
N TRP A 87 1.21 4.76 -18.31
CA TRP A 87 1.96 4.83 -19.55
C TRP A 87 1.08 4.49 -20.76
N TYR A 88 0.32 3.39 -20.71
CA TYR A 88 -0.48 2.94 -21.84
C TYR A 88 -1.69 3.83 -22.14
N TYR A 89 -2.39 4.33 -21.10
CA TYR A 89 -3.66 5.05 -21.26
C TYR A 89 -3.55 6.57 -21.25
N PHE A 90 -2.52 7.15 -20.64
CA PHE A 90 -2.48 8.60 -20.38
C PHE A 90 -1.25 9.31 -20.95
N VAL A 91 -0.23 8.59 -21.43
CA VAL A 91 0.96 9.20 -22.03
C VAL A 91 0.85 9.13 -23.56
N PRO A 92 0.88 10.26 -24.28
CA PRO A 92 0.90 10.26 -25.74
C PRO A 92 2.21 9.69 -26.30
N PRO A 93 2.18 8.89 -27.40
CA PRO A 93 1.01 8.38 -28.12
C PRO A 93 0.19 7.35 -27.32
N LEU A 94 -1.12 7.57 -27.23
CA LEU A 94 -2.03 6.73 -26.46
C LEU A 94 -2.09 5.30 -27.04
N ARG A 95 -2.25 4.30 -26.17
CA ARG A 95 -2.30 2.87 -26.52
C ARG A 95 -1.02 2.35 -27.18
N SER A 96 0.10 3.01 -26.90
CA SER A 96 1.43 2.60 -27.34
C SER A 96 2.39 2.59 -26.15
N PHE A 97 3.48 1.82 -26.27
CA PHE A 97 4.62 1.85 -25.34
C PHE A 97 5.78 2.66 -25.92
N ASP A 98 5.45 3.75 -26.62
CA ASP A 98 6.47 4.64 -27.15
C ASP A 98 7.13 5.42 -26.01
N LEU A 99 8.45 5.52 -26.10
CA LEU A 99 9.29 6.20 -25.11
C LEU A 99 9.56 7.65 -25.49
N ASP A 100 9.40 8.04 -26.76
CA ASP A 100 9.79 9.37 -27.22
C ASP A 100 9.01 10.51 -26.52
N GLY A 101 7.71 10.33 -26.32
CA GLY A 101 6.88 11.24 -25.51
C GLY A 101 6.86 10.93 -24.00
N ALA A 102 7.25 9.72 -23.60
CA ALA A 102 7.08 9.23 -22.24
C ALA A 102 8.30 9.42 -21.34
N LYS A 103 9.50 9.60 -21.92
CA LYS A 103 10.79 9.64 -21.21
C LYS A 103 10.79 10.50 -19.96
N VAL A 104 10.40 11.77 -20.08
CA VAL A 104 10.42 12.73 -18.96
C VAL A 104 9.40 12.36 -17.89
N ALA A 105 8.17 12.02 -18.30
CA ALA A 105 7.10 11.67 -17.38
C ALA A 105 7.39 10.36 -16.61
N LEU A 106 7.94 9.35 -17.31
CA LEU A 106 8.32 8.07 -16.72
C LEU A 106 9.53 8.21 -15.79
N ALA A 107 10.54 9.00 -16.19
CA ALA A 107 11.69 9.27 -15.33
C ALA A 107 11.27 9.99 -14.04
N PHE A 108 10.40 11.00 -14.15
CA PHE A 108 9.85 11.71 -13.00
C PHE A 108 9.01 10.79 -12.12
N TYR A 109 8.17 9.95 -12.73
CA TYR A 109 7.38 8.95 -12.01
C TYR A 109 8.25 7.98 -11.20
N LEU A 110 9.25 7.39 -11.86
CA LEU A 110 10.19 6.45 -11.24
C LEU A 110 10.96 7.12 -10.10
N PHE A 111 11.41 8.36 -10.28
CA PHE A 111 12.12 9.11 -9.26
C PHE A 111 11.26 9.33 -8.00
N VAL A 112 10.03 9.81 -8.17
CA VAL A 112 9.10 10.07 -7.05
C VAL A 112 8.75 8.76 -6.34
N VAL A 113 8.30 7.75 -7.07
CA VAL A 113 7.88 6.47 -6.47
C VAL A 113 9.04 5.75 -5.79
N THR A 114 10.24 5.79 -6.37
CA THR A 114 11.43 5.21 -5.73
C THR A 114 11.74 5.92 -4.42
N THR A 115 11.62 7.25 -4.39
CA THR A 115 11.79 8.05 -3.17
C THR A 115 10.75 7.67 -2.12
N ASP A 116 9.48 7.58 -2.50
CA ASP A 116 8.39 7.18 -1.60
C ASP A 116 8.64 5.80 -0.99
N LEU A 117 8.97 4.82 -1.84
CA LEU A 117 9.27 3.46 -1.39
C LEU A 117 10.52 3.40 -0.51
N ALA A 118 11.54 4.19 -0.80
CA ALA A 118 12.76 4.28 0.00
C ALA A 118 12.47 4.87 1.39
N LEU A 119 11.66 5.92 1.47
CA LEU A 119 11.23 6.53 2.73
C LEU A 119 10.43 5.54 3.58
N VAL A 120 9.45 4.86 2.97
CA VAL A 120 8.63 3.85 3.65
C VAL A 120 9.50 2.67 4.10
N HIS A 121 10.43 2.22 3.27
CA HIS A 121 11.39 1.18 3.64
C HIS A 121 12.25 1.59 4.84
N GLY A 122 12.78 2.82 4.82
CA GLY A 122 13.57 3.39 5.91
C GLY A 122 12.79 3.46 7.22
N MET A 123 11.56 3.99 7.19
CA MET A 123 10.67 4.02 8.35
C MET A 123 10.39 2.62 8.91
N GLN A 124 10.09 1.66 8.04
CA GLN A 124 9.83 0.29 8.47
C GLN A 124 11.07 -0.38 9.07
N LYS A 125 12.27 -0.08 8.54
CA LYS A 125 13.54 -0.57 9.10
C LYS A 125 13.82 0.05 10.48
N ALA A 126 13.67 1.36 10.62
CA ALA A 126 13.86 2.06 11.89
C ALA A 126 12.86 1.59 12.96
N ASN A 127 11.58 1.43 12.59
CA ASN A 127 10.55 0.90 13.50
C ASN A 127 10.84 -0.52 13.97
N ARG A 128 11.42 -1.37 13.11
CA ARG A 128 11.84 -2.73 13.49
C ARG A 128 13.00 -2.72 14.48
N GLN A 129 13.95 -1.80 14.32
CA GLN A 129 15.07 -1.63 15.26
C GLN A 129 14.57 -1.16 16.63
N LEU A 130 13.71 -0.14 16.66
CA LEU A 130 13.08 0.36 17.89
C LEU A 130 12.26 -0.71 18.63
N LYS A 131 11.54 -1.57 17.91
CA LYS A 131 10.81 -2.69 18.50
C LYS A 131 11.75 -3.72 19.14
N ARG A 132 12.83 -4.09 18.45
CA ARG A 132 13.82 -5.04 19.00
C ARG A 132 14.45 -4.53 20.29
N GLU A 133 14.82 -3.26 20.35
CA GLU A 133 15.39 -2.67 21.57
C GLU A 133 14.39 -2.69 22.73
N ARG A 134 13.11 -2.45 22.47
CA ARG A 134 12.05 -2.49 23.49
C ARG A 134 11.80 -3.92 23.99
N GLU A 135 11.82 -4.91 23.11
CA GLU A 135 11.67 -6.32 23.49
C GLU A 135 12.83 -6.80 24.37
N ILE A 136 14.06 -6.44 24.01
CA ILE A 136 15.25 -6.77 24.82
C ILE A 136 15.18 -6.13 26.21
N LYS A 137 14.80 -4.84 26.29
CA LYS A 137 14.66 -4.14 27.59
C LYS A 137 13.56 -4.75 28.47
N ARG A 138 12.43 -5.17 27.88
CA ARG A 138 11.35 -5.84 28.62
C ARG A 138 11.79 -7.19 29.17
N GLY A 139 12.46 -8.01 28.36
CA GLY A 139 12.98 -9.30 28.82
C GLY A 139 13.99 -9.17 29.97
N LEU A 140 14.79 -8.10 29.99
CA LEU A 140 15.72 -7.85 31.10
C LEU A 140 15.02 -7.40 32.39
N ALA A 141 13.90 -6.69 32.29
CA ALA A 141 13.11 -6.28 33.45
C ALA A 141 12.44 -7.49 34.12
N ASP A 142 11.84 -8.39 33.32
CA ASP A 142 11.20 -9.61 33.83
C ASP A 142 12.18 -10.55 34.54
N ILE A 143 13.44 -10.64 34.06
CA ILE A 143 14.50 -11.44 34.72
C ILE A 143 14.87 -10.84 36.09
N LYS A 144 14.88 -9.51 36.22
CA LYS A 144 15.20 -8.84 37.49
C LYS A 144 14.09 -8.96 38.53
N GLU A 145 12.83 -9.08 38.12
CA GLU A 145 11.70 -9.24 39.05
C GLU A 145 11.61 -10.67 39.63
N GLN A 146 12.27 -11.66 39.00
CA GLN A 146 12.24 -13.06 39.43
C GLN A 146 13.42 -13.49 40.33
N MET A 147 14.42 -12.64 40.51
CA MET A 147 15.64 -12.91 41.29
C MET A 147 15.59 -12.19 42.64
#